data_AF-A0A7S0ACY2-F1
#
_entry.id   AF-A0A7S0ACY2-F1
#
_cell.length_a   1.000
_cell.length_b   1.000
_cell.length_c   1.000
_cell.angle_alpha   90.00
_cell.angle_beta   90.00
_cell.angle_gamma   90.00
#
_symmetry.space_group_name_H-M   'P 1'
#
loop_
_entity.id
_entity.type
_entity.pdbx_description
1 polymer ?
#
loop_
_entity_poly.entity_id
_entity_poly.type
_entity_poly.pdbx_seq_one_letter_code
_entity_poly.pdbx_strand_id
1 'polypeptide(L)'
;KHGGRGLRAPYSAGDFDLLVAYLWLEGGLGAIFVVPAYHVEVQRCMQMLRQSITLYPPRSTPPRSAGQQQKAWQAEYFFDPNLPPASEARDRLHSIIRLAAPRLRRK
;
A
#
# COMPACT_ATOMS: atom_id res chain seq x y z
N LYS A 1 11.69 10.82 -0.48
CA LYS A 1 12.71 11.39 0.43
C LYS A 1 13.62 12.38 -0.31
N HIS A 2 14.22 13.31 0.42
CA HIS A 2 15.33 14.11 -0.12
C HIS A 2 16.55 13.19 -0.25
N GLY A 3 17.02 13.03 -1.48
CA GLY A 3 18.30 12.40 -1.76
C GLY A 3 19.44 13.40 -1.60
N GLY A 4 20.68 12.91 -1.73
CA GLY A 4 21.84 13.80 -1.81
C GLY A 4 21.68 14.83 -2.94
N ARG A 5 22.26 16.01 -2.74
CA ARG A 5 22.28 17.13 -3.72
C ARG A 5 20.91 17.70 -4.09
N GLY A 6 19.93 17.63 -3.19
CA GLY A 6 18.60 18.23 -3.41
C GLY A 6 17.70 17.47 -4.37
N LEU A 7 18.14 16.30 -4.86
CA LEU A 7 17.35 15.47 -5.76
C LEU A 7 16.28 14.69 -5.00
N ARG A 8 15.14 14.44 -5.65
CA ARG A 8 14.11 13.55 -5.09
C ARG A 8 14.56 12.10 -5.24
N ALA A 9 14.64 11.40 -4.12
CA ALA A 9 14.86 9.97 -4.09
C ALA A 9 13.59 9.26 -3.61
N PRO A 10 13.21 8.14 -4.22
CA PRO A 10 12.11 7.33 -3.73
C PRO A 10 12.51 6.58 -2.46
N TYR A 11 11.52 6.22 -1.65
CA TYR A 11 11.77 5.39 -0.48
C TYR A 11 12.08 3.94 -0.91
N SER A 12 12.96 3.27 -0.16
CA SER A 12 13.26 1.84 -0.27
C SER A 12 12.52 1.07 0.80
N ALA A 13 12.50 -0.27 0.70
CA ALA A 13 11.88 -1.07 1.75
C ALA A 13 12.57 -0.91 3.11
N GLY A 14 13.81 -0.42 3.17
CA GLY A 14 14.51 -0.15 4.43
C GLY A 14 14.08 1.13 5.15
N ASP A 15 13.31 2.00 4.51
CA ASP A 15 12.95 3.30 5.09
C ASP A 15 11.68 3.24 5.98
N PHE A 16 10.84 2.21 5.82
CA PHE A 16 9.59 2.03 6.56
C PHE A 16 9.17 0.55 6.54
N ASP A 17 8.27 0.14 7.43
CA ASP A 17 7.76 -1.24 7.48
C ASP A 17 6.43 -1.40 6.71
N LEU A 18 5.54 -0.42 6.86
CA LEU A 18 4.20 -0.40 6.28
C LEU A 18 3.92 0.97 5.64
N LEU A 19 3.35 0.95 4.44
CA LEU A 19 2.68 2.09 3.84
C LEU A 19 1.20 2.02 4.21
N VAL A 20 0.72 3.00 4.96
CA VAL A 20 -0.71 3.18 5.23
C VAL A 20 -1.20 4.38 4.42
N ALA A 21 -2.15 4.13 3.52
CA ALA A 21 -2.75 5.17 2.69
C ALA A 21 -4.24 5.28 2.97
N TYR A 22 -4.68 6.49 3.26
CA TYR A 22 -6.07 6.85 3.49
C TYR A 22 -6.60 7.57 2.24
N LEU A 23 -7.72 7.10 1.69
CA LEU A 23 -8.41 7.82 0.62
C LEU A 23 -9.69 8.42 1.18
N TRP A 24 -9.74 9.75 1.13
CA TRP A 24 -10.93 10.51 1.41
C TRP A 24 -11.82 10.54 0.16
N LEU A 25 -13.04 10.04 0.30
CA LEU A 25 -14.09 10.07 -0.74
C LEU A 25 -15.22 10.98 -0.25
N GLU A 26 -16.20 11.25 -1.11
CA GLU A 26 -17.31 12.18 -0.87
C GLU A 26 -17.90 12.09 0.56
N GLY A 27 -17.48 13.01 1.44
CA GLY A 27 -17.99 13.13 2.80
C GLY A 27 -17.27 12.31 3.88
N GLY A 28 -16.24 11.52 3.57
CA GLY A 28 -15.56 10.73 4.62
C GLY A 28 -14.39 9.85 4.17
N LEU A 29 -13.91 9.05 5.10
CA LEU A 29 -12.86 8.06 4.83
C LEU A 29 -13.47 6.89 4.04
N GLY A 30 -13.08 6.75 2.77
CA GLY A 30 -13.67 5.78 1.85
C GLY A 30 -12.84 4.52 1.64
N ALA A 31 -11.52 4.59 1.87
CA ALA A 31 -10.64 3.43 1.74
C ALA A 31 -9.38 3.58 2.61
N ILE A 32 -8.91 2.44 3.13
CA ILE A 32 -7.60 2.32 3.74
C ILE A 32 -6.82 1.25 2.98
N PHE A 33 -5.56 1.51 2.67
CA PHE A 33 -4.63 0.50 2.19
C PHE A 33 -3.50 0.34 3.20
N VAL A 34 -3.16 -0.90 3.55
CA VAL A 34 -2.03 -1.23 4.43
C VAL A 34 -1.10 -2.17 3.69
N VAL A 35 -0.02 -1.65 3.12
CA VAL A 35 0.87 -2.40 2.22
C VAL A 35 2.26 -2.53 2.85
N PRO A 36 2.84 -3.74 2.92
CA PRO A 36 4.23 -3.91 3.34
C PRO A 36 5.23 -3.18 2.44
N ALA A 37 6.27 -2.61 3.04
CA ALA A 37 7.29 -1.85 2.32
C ALA A 37 8.02 -2.67 1.24
N TYR A 38 8.27 -3.96 1.50
CA TYR A 38 8.85 -4.86 0.50
C TYR A 38 7.94 -5.00 -0.73
N HIS A 39 6.63 -5.03 -0.54
CA HIS A 39 5.69 -5.19 -1.64
C HIS A 39 5.61 -3.91 -2.47
N VAL A 40 5.65 -2.75 -1.81
CA VAL A 40 5.80 -1.44 -2.47
C VAL A 40 7.06 -1.39 -3.34
N GLU A 41 8.19 -1.87 -2.82
CA GLU A 41 9.45 -1.89 -3.56
C GLU A 41 9.43 -2.84 -4.76
N VAL A 42 8.90 -4.07 -4.59
CA VAL A 42 8.74 -5.05 -5.69
C VAL A 42 7.90 -4.47 -6.82
N GLN A 43 6.75 -3.88 -6.50
CA GLN A 43 5.85 -3.28 -7.48
C GLN A 43 6.52 -2.10 -8.21
N ARG A 44 7.30 -1.29 -7.49
CA ARG A 44 8.06 -0.19 -8.08
C ARG A 44 9.19 -0.66 -9.00
N CYS A 45 9.89 -1.75 -8.65
CA CYS A 45 10.90 -2.36 -9.51
C CYS A 45 10.27 -2.87 -10.81
N MET A 46 9.12 -3.54 -10.72
CA MET A 46 8.38 -4.03 -11.90
C MET A 46 7.86 -2.90 -12.80
N GLN A 47 7.51 -1.74 -12.23
CA GLN A 47 6.95 -0.59 -12.97
C GLN A 47 7.98 0.47 -13.40
N MET A 48 9.27 0.12 -13.55
CA MET A 48 10.34 1.02 -14.00
C MET A 48 10.57 2.24 -13.08
N LEU A 49 10.69 2.00 -11.76
CA LEU A 49 11.21 2.99 -10.78
C LEU A 49 10.38 4.27 -10.61
N ARG A 50 9.07 4.24 -10.85
CA ARG A 50 8.18 5.39 -10.59
C ARG A 50 8.31 5.90 -9.15
N GLN A 51 8.21 7.22 -8.99
CA GLN A 51 8.21 7.88 -7.67
C GLN A 51 6.82 7.91 -7.02
N SER A 52 5.79 7.44 -7.73
CA SER A 52 4.41 7.42 -7.29
C SER A 52 3.78 6.05 -7.52
N ILE A 53 2.80 5.72 -6.67
CA ILE A 53 1.94 4.54 -6.80
C ILE A 53 0.50 5.04 -6.85
N THR A 54 -0.26 4.60 -7.85
CA THR A 54 -1.70 4.84 -7.92
C THR A 54 -2.43 3.75 -7.14
N LEU A 55 -3.38 4.14 -6.28
CA LEU A 55 -4.21 3.20 -5.53
C LEU A 55 -5.61 3.14 -6.14
N TYR A 56 -6.12 1.93 -6.32
CA TYR A 56 -7.41 1.66 -6.94
C TYR A 56 -8.33 0.95 -5.95
N PRO A 57 -9.26 1.68 -5.29
CA PRO A 57 -10.31 1.05 -4.49
C PRO A 57 -11.11 0.03 -5.31
N PRO A 58 -11.71 -0.99 -4.68
CA PRO A 58 -12.50 -2.01 -5.38
C PRO A 58 -13.59 -1.45 -6.30
N ARG A 59 -14.18 -0.30 -5.94
CA ARG A 59 -15.23 0.39 -6.72
C ARG A 59 -14.70 1.15 -7.94
N SER A 60 -13.38 1.34 -8.05
CA SER A 60 -12.78 2.03 -9.20
C SER A 60 -12.65 1.08 -10.40
N THR A 61 -12.74 1.62 -11.62
CA THR A 61 -12.57 0.83 -12.85
C THR A 61 -11.42 1.42 -13.67
N PRO A 62 -10.18 0.94 -13.49
CA PRO A 62 -9.03 1.43 -14.22
C PRO A 62 -9.21 1.16 -15.73
N PRO A 63 -9.02 2.18 -16.59
CA PRO A 63 -9.28 2.03 -18.03
C PRO A 63 -8.22 1.22 -18.77
N ARG A 64 -7.04 1.02 -18.17
CA ARG A 64 -5.91 0.31 -18.79
C ARG A 64 -5.64 -1.01 -18.06
N SER A 65 -5.23 -2.03 -18.81
CA SER A 65 -4.87 -3.37 -18.28
C SER A 65 -3.84 -3.32 -17.16
N ALA A 66 -2.81 -2.47 -17.28
CA ALA A 66 -1.83 -2.25 -16.22
C ALA A 66 -2.46 -1.74 -14.91
N GLY A 67 -3.45 -0.86 -15.01
CA GLY A 67 -4.21 -0.37 -13.85
C GLY A 67 -5.10 -1.46 -13.24
N GLN A 68 -5.67 -2.35 -14.07
CA GLN A 68 -6.46 -3.49 -13.59
C GLN A 68 -5.59 -4.52 -12.87
N GLN A 69 -4.40 -4.84 -13.39
CA GLN A 69 -3.42 -5.69 -12.71
C GLN A 69 -2.97 -5.07 -11.38
N GLN A 70 -2.76 -3.76 -11.38
CA GLN A 70 -2.42 -3.02 -10.17
C GLN A 70 -3.55 -3.06 -9.13
N LYS A 71 -4.80 -2.89 -9.55
CA LYS A 71 -5.98 -3.05 -8.71
C LYS A 71 -6.07 -4.48 -8.13
N ALA A 72 -5.75 -5.50 -8.91
CA ALA A 72 -5.87 -6.90 -8.48
C ALA A 72 -4.99 -7.21 -7.27
N TRP A 73 -3.70 -6.89 -7.30
CA TRP A 73 -2.84 -7.14 -6.13
C TRP A 73 -3.18 -6.21 -4.96
N GLN A 74 -3.65 -4.99 -5.22
CA GLN A 74 -4.03 -4.03 -4.17
C GLN A 74 -5.23 -4.48 -3.35
N ALA A 75 -6.10 -5.32 -3.90
CA ALA A 75 -7.28 -5.83 -3.23
C ALA A 75 -6.94 -6.58 -1.92
N GLU A 76 -5.79 -7.25 -1.86
CA GLU A 76 -5.32 -7.96 -0.66
C GLU A 76 -5.00 -7.01 0.51
N TYR A 77 -4.66 -5.77 0.20
CA TYR A 77 -4.22 -4.77 1.17
C TYR A 77 -5.28 -3.71 1.46
N PHE A 78 -6.46 -3.82 0.85
CA PHE A 78 -7.57 -2.89 1.01
C PHE A 78 -8.39 -3.20 2.27
N PHE A 79 -8.81 -2.15 2.97
CA PHE A 79 -9.73 -2.21 4.11
C PHE A 79 -10.81 -1.15 3.91
N ASP A 80 -12.08 -1.57 4.02
CA ASP A 80 -13.21 -0.64 4.02
C ASP A 80 -13.42 -0.15 5.47
N PRO A 81 -13.19 1.14 5.76
CA PRO A 81 -13.34 1.69 7.11
C PRO A 81 -14.80 1.80 7.56
N ASN A 82 -15.78 1.67 6.64
CA ASN A 82 -17.20 1.82 6.94
C ASN A 82 -17.87 0.48 7.24
N LEU A 83 -17.13 -0.63 7.06
CA LEU A 83 -17.58 -1.96 7.45
C LEU A 83 -17.01 -2.29 8.84
N PRO A 84 -17.80 -2.95 9.71
CA PRO A 84 -17.26 -3.45 10.96
C PRO A 84 -16.09 -4.40 10.67
N PRO A 85 -15.03 -4.40 11.51
CA PRO A 85 -13.90 -5.28 11.29
C PRO A 85 -14.37 -6.72 11.43
N ALA A 86 -14.61 -7.38 10.31
CA ALA A 86 -14.78 -8.82 10.27
C ALA A 86 -13.52 -9.48 10.87
N SER A 87 -13.69 -10.63 11.52
CA SER A 87 -12.56 -11.43 12.03
C SER A 87 -11.49 -11.61 10.95
N GLU A 88 -11.92 -11.89 9.71
CA GLU A 88 -11.04 -12.03 8.54
C GLU A 88 -10.22 -10.77 8.23
N ALA A 89 -10.79 -9.58 8.37
CA ALA A 89 -10.07 -8.32 8.14
C ALA A 89 -9.00 -8.11 9.21
N ARG A 90 -9.34 -8.41 10.47
CA ARG A 90 -8.38 -8.35 11.59
C ARG A 90 -7.25 -9.35 11.40
N ASP A 91 -7.55 -10.59 11.04
CA ASP A 91 -6.56 -11.64 10.81
C ASP A 91 -5.64 -11.30 9.64
N ARG A 92 -6.19 -10.74 8.56
CA ARG A 92 -5.41 -10.25 7.43
C ARG A 92 -4.48 -9.10 7.84
N LEU A 93 -4.95 -8.14 8.62
CA LEU A 93 -4.11 -7.06 9.14
C LEU A 93 -2.98 -7.61 10.02
N HIS A 94 -3.27 -8.55 10.92
CA HIS A 94 -2.24 -9.20 11.73
C HIS A 94 -1.22 -9.96 10.89
N SER A 95 -1.66 -10.65 9.83
CA SER A 95 -0.78 -11.32 8.87
C SER A 95 0.15 -10.32 8.17
N ILE A 96 -0.40 -9.21 7.66
CA ILE A 96 0.37 -8.12 7.02
C ILE A 96 1.42 -7.55 7.98
N ILE A 97 1.03 -7.24 9.21
CA ILE A 97 1.94 -6.71 10.24
C ILE A 97 3.03 -7.74 10.56
N ARG A 98 2.68 -9.02 10.69
CA ARG A 98 3.64 -10.09 11.00
C ARG A 98 4.66 -10.30 9.89
N LEU A 99 4.24 -10.22 8.63
CA LEU A 99 5.14 -10.30 7.47
C LEU A 99 6.07 -9.09 7.39
N ALA A 100 5.61 -7.91 7.84
CA ALA A 100 6.45 -6.72 7.98
C ALA A 100 7.36 -6.78 9.25
N ALA A 101 7.05 -7.64 10.22
CA ALA A 101 7.67 -7.65 11.55
C ALA A 101 9.12 -8.15 11.72
N PRO A 102 9.83 -8.78 10.74
CA PRO A 102 11.26 -9.06 10.92
C PRO A 102 12.09 -7.80 11.28
N ARG A 103 11.57 -6.61 10.97
CA ARG A 103 12.16 -5.30 11.29
C ARG A 103 11.54 -4.60 12.52
N LEU A 104 10.26 -4.83 12.81
CA LEU A 104 9.60 -4.30 14.01
C LEU A 104 10.18 -4.89 15.32
N ARG A 105 10.82 -6.07 15.27
CA ARG A 105 11.44 -6.75 16.42
C ARG A 105 12.92 -6.42 16.65
N ARG A 106 13.54 -5.56 15.83
CA ARG A 106 14.98 -5.21 15.92
C ARG A 106 15.27 -3.87 16.62
N LYS A 107 14.34 -3.35 17.41
CA LYS A 107 14.56 -2.17 18.25
C LYS A 107 14.39 -2.53 19.72
#